data_AF-A0A850MX04-F1
#
_entry.id   AF-A0A850MX04-F1
#
_cell.length_a   1.000
_cell.length_b   1.000
_cell.length_c   1.000
_cell.angle_alpha   90.00
_cell.angle_beta   90.00
_cell.angle_gamma   90.00
#
_symmetry.space_group_name_H-M   'P 1'
#
loop_
_entity.id
_entity.type
_entity.pdbx_description
1 polymer ?
#
loop_
_entity_poly.entity_id
_entity_poly.type
_entity_poly.pdbx_seq_one_letter_code
_entity_poly.pdbx_strand_id
1 'polypeptide(L)'
;ALILFDTTNKKSLHGIDNWIKLIDENASENVIKLCIATKIDLKDKREVSKEEAIKFLEKYKWSNEIIMTSSKTGENVEEAFLQMGKELIDVNLQECKECGEFFSKDLKKCSFCGKKIEMELL
;
A
#
# COMPACT_ATOMS: atom_id res chain seq x y z
N ALA A 1 -3.77 1.99 4.27
CA ALA A 1 -3.14 1.73 5.57
C ALA A 1 -1.64 1.59 5.37
N LEU A 2 -0.85 2.27 6.19
CA LEU A 2 0.60 2.12 6.26
C LEU A 2 0.94 1.38 7.55
N ILE A 3 1.61 0.24 7.46
CA ILE A 3 2.22 -0.43 8.62
C ILE A 3 3.72 -0.24 8.56
N LEU A 4 4.30 0.15 9.69
CA LEU A 4 5.73 0.42 9.81
C LEU A 4 6.35 -0.55 10.81
N PHE A 5 7.55 -1.05 10.49
CA PHE A 5 8.45 -1.65 11.47
C PHE A 5 9.83 -1.00 11.42
N ASP A 6 10.59 -1.16 12.49
CA ASP A 6 11.93 -0.63 12.66
C ASP A 6 12.95 -1.73 12.31
N THR A 7 13.82 -1.46 11.34
CA THR A 7 14.85 -2.42 10.92
C THR A 7 15.88 -2.72 12.01
N THR A 8 15.96 -1.90 13.06
CA THR A 8 16.84 -2.13 14.23
C THR A 8 16.12 -2.76 15.42
N ASN A 9 14.90 -3.26 15.23
CA ASN A 9 14.13 -3.88 16.31
C ASN A 9 13.28 -5.03 15.77
N LYS A 10 13.78 -6.26 15.91
CA LYS A 10 13.07 -7.47 15.44
C LYS A 10 11.69 -7.67 16.07
N LYS A 11 11.48 -7.22 17.32
CA LYS A 11 10.16 -7.29 17.97
C LYS A 11 9.13 -6.40 17.28
N SER A 12 9.56 -5.32 16.64
CA SER A 12 8.64 -4.43 15.90
C SER A 12 8.06 -5.11 14.65
N LEU A 13 8.85 -5.94 13.96
CA LEU A 13 8.35 -6.77 12.84
C LEU A 13 7.30 -7.76 13.34
N HIS A 14 7.56 -8.46 14.45
CA HIS A 14 6.58 -9.40 15.03
C HIS A 14 5.32 -8.69 15.56
N GLY A 15 5.44 -7.44 15.98
CA GLY A 15 4.30 -6.62 16.43
C GLY A 15 3.31 -6.27 15.34
N ILE A 16 3.67 -6.44 14.06
CA ILE A 16 2.79 -6.20 12.91
C ILE A 16 1.54 -7.10 12.96
N ASP A 17 1.62 -8.31 13.50
CA ASP A 17 0.52 -9.30 13.48
C ASP A 17 -0.79 -8.73 14.05
N ASN A 18 -0.70 -7.96 15.14
CA ASN A 18 -1.86 -7.32 15.76
C ASN A 18 -2.44 -6.20 14.88
N TRP A 19 -1.58 -5.42 14.23
CA TRP A 19 -2.00 -4.34 13.34
C TRP A 19 -2.65 -4.87 12.07
N ILE A 20 -2.11 -5.96 11.53
CA ILE A 20 -2.69 -6.67 10.39
C ILE A 20 -4.11 -7.11 10.72
N LYS A 21 -4.28 -7.81 11.84
CA LYS A 21 -5.58 -8.28 12.30
C LYS A 21 -6.58 -7.13 12.46
N LEU A 22 -6.18 -6.04 13.11
CA LEU A 22 -7.06 -4.88 13.32
C LEU A 22 -7.51 -4.27 11.99
N ILE A 23 -6.62 -4.16 11.00
CA ILE A 23 -6.96 -3.60 9.70
C ILE A 23 -7.85 -4.55 8.91
N ASP A 24 -7.58 -5.86 8.94
CA ASP A 24 -8.43 -6.85 8.27
C ASP A 24 -9.83 -6.95 8.88
N GLU A 25 -9.98 -6.72 10.19
CA GLU A 25 -11.28 -6.76 10.87
C GLU A 25 -12.12 -5.48 10.69
N ASN A 26 -11.49 -4.33 10.45
CA ASN A 26 -12.17 -3.03 10.55
C ASN A 26 -12.14 -2.18 9.27
N ALA A 27 -11.23 -2.45 8.33
CA ALA A 27 -11.11 -1.67 7.10
C ALA A 27 -11.98 -2.24 5.98
N SER A 28 -12.31 -1.40 5.01
CA SER A 28 -13.00 -1.81 3.79
C SER A 28 -12.16 -2.81 2.97
N GLU A 29 -12.81 -3.71 2.23
CA GLU A 29 -12.13 -4.75 1.43
C GLU A 29 -11.13 -4.17 0.41
N ASN A 30 -11.39 -2.96 -0.09
CA ASN A 30 -10.54 -2.24 -1.04
C ASN A 30 -9.45 -1.38 -0.37
N VAL A 31 -9.19 -1.55 0.93
CA VAL A 31 -8.15 -0.78 1.62
C VAL A 31 -6.79 -1.07 1.00
N ILE A 32 -6.11 -0.02 0.57
CA ILE A 32 -4.71 -0.11 0.12
C ILE A 32 -3.81 -0.45 1.31
N LYS A 33 -2.86 -1.37 1.16
CA LYS A 33 -2.01 -1.86 2.25
C LYS A 33 -0.54 -1.79 1.84
N LEU A 34 0.25 -0.99 2.56
CA LEU A 34 1.70 -0.90 2.35
C LEU A 34 2.45 -1.21 3.64
N CYS A 35 3.54 -1.97 3.50
CA CYS A 35 4.47 -2.25 4.58
C CYS A 35 5.76 -1.46 4.37
N ILE A 36 6.19 -0.77 5.43
CA ILE A 36 7.32 0.16 5.41
C ILE A 36 8.35 -0.30 6.45
N ALA A 37 9.57 -0.56 6.00
CA ALA A 37 10.69 -0.75 6.89
C ALA A 37 11.35 0.61 7.16
N THR A 38 11.62 0.95 8.41
CA THR A 38 12.12 2.28 8.81
C THR A 38 13.53 2.22 9.41
N LYS A 39 14.15 3.39 9.55
CA LYS A 39 15.49 3.60 10.13
C LYS A 39 16.62 2.89 9.37
N ILE A 40 16.48 2.78 8.04
CA ILE A 40 17.46 2.06 7.21
C ILE A 40 18.85 2.69 7.19
N ASP A 41 18.95 3.95 7.64
CA ASP A 41 20.20 4.68 7.85
C ASP A 41 21.08 4.04 8.95
N LEU A 42 20.48 3.32 9.90
CA LEU A 42 21.18 2.63 10.99
C LEU A 42 21.68 1.24 10.57
N LYS A 43 22.47 1.18 9.48
CA LYS A 43 22.94 -0.08 8.87
C LYS A 43 23.64 -1.01 9.86
N ASP A 44 24.48 -0.48 10.74
CA ASP A 44 25.26 -1.26 11.73
C ASP A 44 24.40 -1.84 12.86
N LYS A 45 23.17 -1.36 13.02
CA LYS A 45 22.22 -1.82 14.04
C LYS A 45 21.07 -2.62 13.42
N ARG A 46 21.17 -2.99 12.14
CA ARG A 46 20.10 -3.70 11.45
C ARG A 46 19.95 -5.11 12.04
N GLU A 47 18.76 -5.39 12.55
CA GLU A 47 18.37 -6.70 13.07
C GLU A 47 17.48 -7.47 12.09
N VAL A 48 16.83 -6.76 11.14
CA VAL A 48 15.85 -7.33 10.19
C VAL A 48 16.26 -6.97 8.76
N SER A 49 16.44 -7.98 7.91
CA SER A 49 16.67 -7.78 6.48
C SER A 49 15.35 -7.61 5.71
N LYS A 50 15.42 -7.09 4.48
CA LYS A 50 14.24 -6.98 3.61
C LYS A 50 13.66 -8.37 3.31
N GLU A 51 14.51 -9.36 3.07
CA GLU A 51 14.13 -10.73 2.77
C GLU A 51 13.47 -11.42 3.97
N GLU A 52 13.98 -11.19 5.19
CA GLU A 52 13.33 -11.68 6.42
C GLU A 52 11.92 -11.10 6.57
N ALA A 53 11.79 -9.79 6.36
CA ALA A 53 10.50 -9.12 6.47
C ALA A 53 9.51 -9.58 5.37
N ILE A 54 9.96 -9.80 4.13
CA ILE A 54 9.13 -10.35 3.05
C ILE A 54 8.60 -11.73 3.45
N LYS A 55 9.49 -12.64 3.88
CA LYS A 55 9.10 -13.98 4.36
C LYS A 55 8.11 -13.93 5.52
N PHE A 56 8.28 -12.96 6.42
CA PHE A 56 7.35 -12.76 7.53
C PHE A 56 5.96 -12.34 7.04
N LEU A 57 5.86 -11.54 5.98
CA LEU A 57 4.59 -11.03 5.45
C LEU A 57 3.88 -12.01 4.50
N GLU A 58 4.59 -12.99 3.93
CA GLU A 58 4.03 -14.01 3.02
C GLU A 58 2.79 -14.72 3.62
N LYS A 59 2.77 -14.96 4.94
CA LYS A 59 1.62 -15.59 5.62
C LYS A 59 0.34 -14.74 5.63
N TYR A 60 0.43 -13.43 5.35
CA TYR A 60 -0.67 -12.49 5.50
C TYR A 60 -1.34 -12.06 4.20
N LYS A 61 -0.81 -12.42 3.02
CA LYS A 61 -1.31 -11.95 1.71
C LYS A 61 -1.52 -10.42 1.65
N TRP A 62 -0.67 -9.66 2.34
CA TRP A 62 -0.93 -8.25 2.65
C TRP A 62 -0.24 -7.28 1.71
N SER A 63 1.05 -7.47 1.48
CA SER A 63 1.81 -6.80 0.44
C SER A 63 3.08 -7.60 0.20
N ASN A 64 3.43 -7.82 -1.07
CA ASN A 64 4.71 -8.41 -1.45
C ASN A 64 5.83 -7.35 -1.50
N GLU A 65 5.48 -6.06 -1.40
CA GLU A 65 6.41 -4.97 -1.51
C GLU A 65 6.64 -4.28 -0.16
N ILE A 66 7.91 -4.23 0.22
CA ILE A 66 8.38 -3.49 1.39
C ILE A 66 9.21 -2.32 0.89
N ILE A 67 8.76 -1.12 1.26
CA ILE A 67 9.49 0.12 0.99
C ILE A 67 10.43 0.38 2.16
N MET A 68 11.71 0.47 1.85
CA MET A 68 12.79 0.67 2.83
C MET A 68 13.02 2.18 2.98
N THR A 69 12.79 2.76 4.16
CA THR A 69 12.77 4.22 4.36
C THR A 69 13.65 4.69 5.51
N SER A 70 14.15 5.92 5.42
CA SER A 70 14.71 6.64 6.57
C SER A 70 14.06 8.01 6.68
N SER A 71 13.26 8.20 7.72
CA SER A 71 12.71 9.52 8.07
C SER A 71 13.81 10.53 8.42
N LYS A 72 15.00 10.06 8.83
CA LYS A 72 16.13 10.93 9.20
C LYS A 72 16.81 11.53 7.97
N THR A 73 17.02 10.73 6.92
CA THR A 73 17.68 11.19 5.69
C THR A 73 16.69 11.63 4.61
N GLY A 74 15.41 11.29 4.76
CA GLY A 74 14.38 11.47 3.74
C GLY A 74 14.35 10.35 2.71
N GLU A 75 15.24 9.37 2.80
CA GLU A 75 15.36 8.27 1.83
C GLU A 75 14.03 7.50 1.72
N ASN A 76 13.51 7.44 0.50
CA ASN A 76 12.27 6.77 0.08
C ASN A 76 10.99 7.18 0.82
N VAL A 77 11.00 8.25 1.61
CA VAL A 77 9.80 8.73 2.30
C VAL A 77 8.78 9.23 1.27
N GLU A 78 9.21 10.06 0.32
CA GLU A 78 8.33 10.56 -0.75
C GLU A 78 7.80 9.43 -1.62
N GLU A 79 8.66 8.48 -2.04
CA GLU A 79 8.24 7.34 -2.85
C GLU A 79 7.17 6.51 -2.15
N ALA A 80 7.26 6.32 -0.83
CA ALA A 80 6.24 5.58 -0.07
C ALA A 80 4.85 6.22 -0.18
N PHE A 81 4.76 7.55 -0.10
CA PHE A 81 3.50 8.26 -0.26
C PHE A 81 3.04 8.32 -1.71
N LEU A 82 3.96 8.47 -2.66
CA LEU A 82 3.64 8.44 -4.10
C LEU A 82 3.10 7.07 -4.53
N GLN A 83 3.70 5.98 -4.06
CA GLN A 83 3.21 4.62 -4.30
C GLN A 83 1.79 4.44 -3.74
N MET A 84 1.55 4.89 -2.50
CA MET A 84 0.21 4.85 -1.91
C MET A 84 -0.82 5.63 -2.75
N GLY A 85 -0.43 6.82 -3.24
CA GLY A 85 -1.28 7.65 -4.09
C GLY A 85 -1.62 6.98 -5.43
N LYS A 86 -0.62 6.36 -6.08
CA LYS A 86 -0.81 5.58 -7.31
C LYS A 86 -1.79 4.42 -7.09
N GLU A 87 -1.58 3.61 -6.06
CA GLU A 87 -2.46 2.48 -5.74
C GLU A 87 -3.90 2.93 -5.42
N LEU A 88 -4.06 4.06 -4.72
CA LEU A 88 -5.38 4.65 -4.47
C LEU A 88 -6.10 5.05 -5.77
N ILE A 89 -5.38 5.67 -6.70
CA ILE A 89 -5.93 6.04 -8.02
C ILE A 89 -6.29 4.77 -8.79
N ASP A 90 -5.36 3.81 -8.89
CA ASP A 90 -5.54 2.59 -9.68
C ASP A 90 -6.69 1.74 -9.18
N VAL A 91 -6.93 1.68 -7.87
CA VAL A 91 -8.05 0.92 -7.30
C VAL A 91 -9.37 1.63 -7.48
N ASN A 92 -9.44 2.96 -7.31
CA ASN A 92 -10.71 3.67 -7.20
C ASN A 92 -11.14 4.42 -8.47
N LEU A 93 -10.22 4.69 -9.40
CA LEU A 93 -10.49 5.47 -10.61
C LEU A 93 -10.38 4.63 -11.87
N GLN A 94 -11.19 4.96 -12.86
CA GLN A 94 -11.15 4.41 -14.22
C GLN A 94 -11.13 5.55 -15.24
N GLU A 95 -10.43 5.34 -16.34
CA GLU A 95 -10.39 6.25 -17.48
C GLU A 95 -11.64 6.07 -18.35
N CYS A 96 -12.35 7.16 -18.66
CA CYS A 96 -13.44 7.13 -19.62
C CYS A 96 -12.90 7.00 -21.05
N LYS A 97 -13.22 5.90 -21.74
CA LYS A 97 -12.78 5.67 -23.13
C LYS A 97 -13.32 6.66 -24.17
N GLU A 98 -14.31 7.48 -23.80
CA GLU A 98 -14.87 8.51 -24.68
C GLU A 98 -14.16 9.86 -24.54
N CYS A 99 -13.93 10.33 -23.31
CA CYS A 99 -13.41 11.67 -23.05
C CYS A 99 -12.03 11.71 -22.39
N GLY A 100 -11.45 10.57 -22.01
CA GLY A 100 -10.15 10.47 -21.36
C GLY A 100 -10.13 10.84 -19.88
N GLU A 101 -11.22 11.37 -19.33
CA GLU A 101 -11.27 11.78 -17.93
C GLU A 101 -11.33 10.58 -16.96
N PHE A 102 -10.68 10.73 -15.81
CA PHE A 102 -10.67 9.74 -14.73
C PHE A 102 -11.83 9.98 -13.76
N PHE A 103 -12.62 8.94 -13.50
CA PHE A 103 -13.77 9.01 -12.60
C PHE A 103 -13.91 7.75 -11.74
N SER A 104 -14.73 7.83 -10.70
CA SER A 104 -14.93 6.72 -9.75
C SER A 104 -15.40 5.44 -10.45
N LYS A 105 -14.80 4.30 -10.07
CA LYS A 105 -15.21 2.96 -10.50
C LYS A 105 -16.62 2.56 -10.04
N ASP A 106 -17.13 3.18 -8.98
CA ASP A 106 -18.46 2.90 -8.45
C ASP A 106 -19.59 3.46 -9.34
N LEU A 107 -19.24 4.34 -10.29
CA LEU A 107 -20.19 4.97 -11.18
C LEU A 107 -20.41 4.14 -12.45
N LYS A 108 -21.68 3.84 -12.75
CA LYS A 108 -22.11 3.20 -14.01
C LYS A 108 -22.09 4.13 -15.24
N LYS A 109 -21.72 5.39 -15.03
CA LYS A 109 -21.59 6.41 -16.08
C LYS A 109 -20.45 7.36 -15.75
N CYS A 110 -19.75 7.85 -16.77
CA CYS A 110 -18.74 8.89 -16.62
C CYS A 110 -19.36 10.14 -15.99
N SER A 111 -18.73 10.67 -14.94
CA SER A 111 -19.18 11.90 -14.25
C SER A 111 -18.97 13.17 -15.07
N PHE A 112 -18.21 13.09 -16.17
CA PHE A 112 -17.85 14.25 -17.01
C PHE A 112 -18.70 14.30 -18.29
N CYS A 113 -18.68 13.25 -19.12
CA CYS A 113 -19.42 13.23 -20.40
C CYS A 113 -20.75 12.45 -20.35
N GLY A 114 -21.07 11.79 -19.24
CA GLY A 114 -22.32 11.03 -19.08
C GLY A 114 -22.39 9.69 -19.81
N LYS A 115 -21.33 9.28 -20.53
CA LYS A 115 -21.25 7.97 -21.21
C LYS A 115 -21.46 6.83 -20.22
N LYS A 116 -22.38 5.90 -20.54
CA LYS A 116 -22.57 4.68 -19.76
C LYS A 116 -21.39 3.74 -19.94
N ILE A 117 -20.95 3.12 -18.85
CA ILE A 117 -19.96 2.04 -18.88
C ILE A 117 -20.74 0.76 -19.15
N GLU A 118 -20.49 0.10 -20.28
CA GLU A 118 -21.00 -1.24 -20.53
C GLU A 118 -20.25 -2.20 -19.60
N MET A 119 -20.97 -2.82 -18.66
CA MET A 119 -20.42 -3.96 -17.93
C MET A 119 -20.37 -5.13 -18.91
N GLU A 120 -19.17 -5.58 -19.29
CA GLU A 120 -19.03 -6.93 -19.82
C GLU A 120 -19.51 -7.88 -18.72
N LEU A 121 -20.65 -8.54 -18.97
CA LEU A 121 -21.10 -9.68 -18.18
C LEU A 121 -20.06 -10.78 -18.37
N LEU A 122 -19.17 -10.95 -17.39
CA LEU A 122 -18.39 -12.18 -17.20
C LEU A 122 -19.20 -13.16 -16.36
#